data_AF-A0A966US24-F1
#
_entry.id   AF-A0A966US24-F1
#
_cell.length_a   1.000
_cell.length_b   1.000
_cell.length_c   1.000
_cell.angle_alpha   90.00
_cell.angle_beta   90.00
_cell.angle_gamma   90.00
#
_symmetry.space_group_name_H-M   'P 1'
#
loop_
_entity.id
_entity.type
_entity.pdbx_description
1 polymer ?
#
loop_
_entity_poly.entity_id
_entity_poly.type
_entity_poly.pdbx_seq_one_letter_code
_entity_poly.pdbx_strand_id
1 'polypeptide(L)'
;MEDWEEDEELERLNYYVEIGAVELAGIAENGEFIYKITQLAKEIAPELWEAHEEHIDRSLLELYESGMMRVSYDEELNATIELTEEGHQLAKEMGLIQLDMDDEDIPND
;
A
#
# COMPACT_ATOMS: atom_id res chain seq x y z
N MET A 1 -25.16 6.99 -11.45
CA MET A 1 -25.12 6.18 -10.21
C MET A 1 -23.68 6.07 -9.78
N GLU A 2 -22.74 5.88 -10.73
CA GLU A 2 -21.28 6.04 -10.55
C GLU A 2 -20.84 7.38 -9.94
N ASP A 3 -21.30 8.55 -10.44
CA ASP A 3 -20.86 9.86 -9.90
C ASP A 3 -21.02 10.04 -8.38
N TRP A 4 -22.02 9.41 -7.75
CA TRP A 4 -22.27 9.58 -6.31
C TRP A 4 -21.36 8.70 -5.45
N GLU A 5 -20.86 7.60 -5.99
CA GLU A 5 -19.95 6.69 -5.28
C GLU A 5 -18.52 7.24 -5.30
N GLU A 6 -18.08 7.83 -6.42
CA GLU A 6 -16.79 8.53 -6.51
C GLU A 6 -16.69 9.71 -5.53
N ASP A 7 -17.77 10.50 -5.40
CA ASP A 7 -17.83 11.62 -4.47
C ASP A 7 -17.68 11.16 -3.01
N GLU A 8 -18.35 10.07 -2.60
CA GLU A 8 -18.26 9.53 -1.23
C GLU A 8 -16.87 8.96 -0.91
N GLU A 9 -16.23 8.31 -1.89
CA GLU A 9 -14.86 7.79 -1.73
C GLU A 9 -13.83 8.91 -1.59
N LEU A 10 -13.96 9.98 -2.37
CA LEU A 10 -13.11 11.17 -2.27
C LEU A 10 -13.30 11.88 -0.93
N GLU A 11 -14.54 12.02 -0.45
CA GLU A 11 -14.82 12.59 0.87
C GLU A 11 -14.17 11.77 1.99
N ARG A 12 -14.26 10.44 1.93
CA ARG A 12 -13.64 9.54 2.91
C ARG A 12 -12.12 9.61 2.89
N LEU A 13 -11.51 9.66 1.70
CA LEU A 13 -10.06 9.83 1.55
C LEU A 13 -9.61 11.18 2.14
N ASN A 14 -10.31 12.27 1.80
CA ASN A 14 -10.01 13.60 2.33
C ASN A 14 -10.08 13.63 3.86
N TYR A 15 -11.09 13.00 4.45
CA TYR A 15 -11.18 12.88 5.92
C TYR A 15 -9.94 12.20 6.51
N TYR A 16 -9.50 11.06 5.96
CA TYR A 16 -8.32 10.36 6.47
C TYR A 16 -7.02 11.15 6.28
N VAL A 17 -6.92 11.94 5.22
CA VAL A 17 -5.80 12.88 5.01
C VAL A 17 -5.82 14.00 6.04
N GLU A 18 -6.99 14.62 6.28
CA GLU A 18 -7.13 15.73 7.24
C GLU A 18 -6.76 15.34 8.67
N ILE A 19 -7.10 14.12 9.10
CA ILE A 19 -6.74 13.62 10.43
C ILE A 19 -5.31 13.08 10.51
N GLY A 20 -4.60 12.94 9.37
CA GLY A 20 -3.24 12.42 9.29
C GLY A 20 -3.14 10.89 9.33
N ALA A 21 -4.24 10.17 9.12
CA ALA A 21 -4.24 8.71 8.96
C ALA A 21 -3.68 8.29 7.59
N VAL A 22 -3.80 9.17 6.60
CA VAL A 22 -3.24 9.03 5.25
C VAL A 22 -2.40 10.27 4.92
N GLU A 23 -1.33 10.09 4.16
CA GLU A 23 -0.52 11.20 3.65
C GLU A 23 -0.13 10.97 2.19
N LEU A 24 0.13 12.06 1.46
CA LEU A 24 0.66 11.99 0.10
C LEU A 24 2.11 11.48 0.16
N ALA A 25 2.38 10.38 -0.52
CA ALA A 25 3.71 9.79 -0.65
C ALA A 25 4.45 10.27 -1.91
N GLY A 26 3.72 10.63 -2.97
CA GLY A 26 4.32 11.11 -4.22
C GLY A 26 3.32 11.20 -5.39
N ILE A 27 3.84 11.43 -6.59
CA ILE A 27 3.08 11.42 -7.86
C ILE A 27 3.68 10.37 -8.80
N ALA A 28 2.87 9.38 -9.20
CA ALA A 28 3.26 8.32 -10.13
C ALA A 28 3.64 8.88 -11.52
N GLU A 29 4.34 8.10 -12.34
CA GLU A 29 4.73 8.51 -13.71
C GLU A 29 3.55 8.91 -14.60
N ASN A 30 2.37 8.35 -14.34
CA ASN A 30 1.13 8.65 -15.04
C ASN A 30 0.42 9.93 -14.52
N GLY A 31 0.96 10.59 -13.49
CA GLY A 31 0.40 11.78 -12.86
C GLY A 31 -0.58 11.51 -11.72
N GLU A 32 -0.79 10.26 -11.32
CA GLU A 32 -1.68 9.91 -10.19
C GLU A 32 -1.00 10.15 -8.84
N PHE A 33 -1.77 10.64 -7.86
CA PHE A 33 -1.29 10.80 -6.50
C PHE A 33 -1.17 9.44 -5.81
N ILE A 34 -0.03 9.18 -5.20
CA ILE A 34 0.21 7.99 -4.39
C ILE A 34 0.08 8.38 -2.93
N TYR A 35 -0.78 7.66 -2.22
CA TYR A 35 -1.02 7.85 -0.80
C TYR A 35 -0.41 6.71 0.02
N LYS A 36 0.01 7.01 1.25
CA LYS A 36 0.41 6.00 2.23
C LYS A 36 -0.40 6.14 3.51
N ILE A 37 -0.74 4.99 4.10
CA ILE A 37 -1.37 4.92 5.41
C ILE A 37 -0.28 5.10 6.47
N THR A 38 -0.49 6.01 7.41
CA THR A 38 0.49 6.35 8.43
C THR A 38 0.33 5.44 9.65
N GLN A 39 1.37 5.35 10.48
CA GLN A 39 1.29 4.61 11.75
C GLN A 39 0.27 5.23 12.72
N LEU A 40 -0.06 6.51 12.56
CA LEU A 40 -1.05 7.20 13.38
C LEU A 40 -2.45 6.60 13.20
N ALA A 41 -2.74 6.04 12.02
CA ALA A 41 -4.03 5.39 11.73
C ALA A 41 -4.39 4.31 12.75
N LYS A 42 -3.42 3.59 13.34
CA LYS A 42 -3.66 2.64 14.45
C LYS A 42 -4.45 3.23 15.62
N GLU A 43 -4.22 4.52 15.89
CA GLU A 43 -4.82 5.21 17.03
C GLU A 43 -6.08 5.99 16.63
N ILE A 44 -6.05 6.66 15.47
CA ILE A 44 -7.09 7.63 15.08
C ILE A 44 -8.11 7.09 14.06
N ALA A 45 -7.76 6.03 13.35
CA ALA A 45 -8.58 5.36 12.33
C ALA A 45 -8.30 3.84 12.33
N PRO A 46 -8.53 3.15 13.47
CA PRO A 46 -8.17 1.75 13.62
C PRO A 46 -8.84 0.84 12.59
N GLU A 47 -10.04 1.19 12.11
CA GLU A 47 -10.75 0.49 11.05
C GLU A 47 -10.02 0.56 9.71
N LEU A 48 -9.40 1.70 9.39
CA LEU A 48 -8.58 1.85 8.19
C LEU A 48 -7.30 1.03 8.33
N TRP A 49 -6.71 1.02 9.51
CA TRP A 49 -5.52 0.22 9.79
C TRP A 49 -5.79 -1.28 9.67
N GLU A 50 -6.87 -1.77 10.27
CA GLU A 50 -7.29 -3.17 10.19
C GLU A 50 -7.55 -3.59 8.74
N ALA A 51 -8.28 -2.78 7.98
CA ALA A 51 -8.52 -3.04 6.56
C ALA A 51 -7.21 -3.06 5.75
N HIS A 52 -6.23 -2.21 6.11
CA HIS A 52 -4.92 -2.22 5.48
C HIS A 52 -4.14 -3.50 5.80
N GLU A 53 -4.09 -3.94 7.07
CA GLU A 53 -3.45 -5.20 7.45
C GLU A 53 -4.09 -6.40 6.74
N GLU A 54 -5.43 -6.45 6.68
CA GLU A 54 -6.14 -7.52 5.97
C GLU A 54 -5.83 -7.53 4.46
N HIS A 55 -5.64 -6.36 3.85
CA HIS A 55 -5.22 -6.23 2.46
C HIS A 55 -3.81 -6.79 2.26
N ILE A 56 -2.85 -6.38 3.10
CA ILE A 56 -1.47 -6.88 3.03
C ILE A 56 -1.44 -8.40 3.20
N ASP A 57 -2.11 -8.93 4.23
CA ASP A 57 -2.14 -10.38 4.52
C ASP A 57 -2.70 -11.17 3.32
N ARG A 58 -3.81 -10.70 2.74
CA ARG A 58 -4.44 -11.36 1.59
C ARG A 58 -3.54 -11.34 0.36
N SER A 59 -2.91 -10.20 0.07
CA SER A 59 -2.03 -10.08 -1.09
C SER A 59 -0.75 -10.91 -0.93
N LEU A 60 -0.20 -11.00 0.27
CA LEU A 60 0.93 -11.90 0.53
C LEU A 60 0.54 -13.37 0.32
N LEU A 61 -0.64 -13.79 0.78
CA LEU A 61 -1.15 -15.14 0.51
C LEU A 61 -1.33 -15.39 -0.99
N GLU A 62 -1.89 -14.44 -1.73
CA GLU A 62 -2.09 -14.54 -3.17
C GLU A 62 -0.74 -14.68 -3.92
N LEU A 63 0.27 -13.89 -3.55
CA LEU A 63 1.61 -13.99 -4.11
C LEU A 63 2.24 -15.35 -3.81
N TYR A 64 2.03 -15.90 -2.62
CA TYR A 64 2.53 -17.23 -2.26
C TYR A 64 1.84 -18.34 -3.07
N GLU A 65 0.50 -18.33 -3.11
CA GLU A 65 -0.30 -19.36 -3.78
C GLU A 65 -0.09 -19.37 -5.30
N SER A 66 0.17 -18.21 -5.89
CA SER A 66 0.50 -18.06 -7.32
C SER A 66 1.95 -18.45 -7.66
N GLY A 67 2.80 -18.72 -6.67
CA GLY A 67 4.22 -19.01 -6.86
C GLY A 67 5.08 -17.79 -7.17
N MET A 68 4.52 -16.58 -7.01
CA MET A 68 5.20 -15.30 -7.18
C MET A 68 6.03 -14.89 -5.97
N MET A 69 5.76 -15.51 -4.82
CA MET A 69 6.50 -15.36 -3.59
C MET A 69 6.91 -16.73 -3.04
N ARG A 70 8.11 -16.79 -2.48
CA ARG A 70 8.60 -17.93 -1.71
C ARG A 70 8.94 -17.48 -0.29
N VAL A 71 8.54 -18.31 0.68
CA VAL A 71 8.98 -18.17 2.07
C VAL A 71 9.99 -19.28 2.36
N SER A 72 11.17 -18.89 2.83
CA SER A 72 12.19 -19.81 3.34
C SER A 72 12.46 -19.51 4.82
N TYR A 73 12.95 -20.51 5.56
CA TYR A 73 13.30 -20.36 6.97
C TYR A 73 14.76 -20.71 7.17
N ASP A 74 15.47 -19.94 7.99
CA ASP A 74 16.82 -20.29 8.43
C ASP A 74 16.79 -21.33 9.57
N GLU A 75 17.97 -21.69 10.09
CA GLU A 75 18.12 -22.66 11.17
C GLU A 75 17.47 -22.20 12.49
N GLU A 76 17.23 -20.89 12.66
CA GLU A 76 16.62 -20.28 13.83
C GLU A 76 15.11 -20.01 13.66
N LEU A 77 14.52 -20.46 12.53
CA LEU A 77 13.13 -20.22 12.12
C LEU A 77 12.81 -18.75 11.81
N ASN A 78 13.80 -17.94 11.45
CA ASN A 78 13.53 -16.63 10.88
C ASN A 78 13.08 -16.80 9.43
N ALA A 79 11.94 -16.19 9.07
CA ALA A 79 11.40 -16.24 7.74
C ALA A 79 12.08 -15.22 6.82
N THR A 80 12.51 -15.65 5.63
CA THR A 80 12.91 -14.80 4.52
C THR A 80 11.86 -14.89 3.42
N ILE A 81 11.39 -13.73 2.97
CA ILE A 81 10.46 -13.61 1.83
C ILE A 81 11.26 -13.23 0.59
N GLU A 82 11.08 -13.99 -0.48
CA GLU A 82 11.69 -13.76 -1.78
C GLU A 82 10.59 -13.67 -2.84
N LEU A 83 10.56 -12.57 -3.60
CA LEU A 83 9.66 -12.41 -4.73
C LEU A 83 10.39 -12.78 -6.03
N THR A 84 9.66 -13.36 -6.98
CA THR A 84 10.13 -13.45 -8.36
C THR A 84 10.13 -12.05 -9.01
N GLU A 85 10.74 -11.89 -10.17
CA GLU A 85 10.66 -10.62 -10.92
C GLU A 85 9.20 -10.23 -11.21
N GLU A 86 8.40 -11.19 -11.66
CA GLU A 86 6.96 -11.00 -11.89
C GLU A 86 6.20 -10.70 -10.59
N GLY A 87 6.58 -11.36 -9.48
CA GLY A 87 6.03 -11.10 -8.16
C GLY A 87 6.36 -9.71 -7.62
N HIS A 88 7.55 -9.18 -7.91
CA HIS A 88 7.92 -7.80 -7.60
C HIS A 88 7.02 -6.81 -8.34
N GLN A 89 6.78 -7.03 -9.64
CA GLN A 89 5.90 -6.16 -10.41
C GLN A 89 4.45 -6.21 -9.89
N LEU A 90 3.94 -7.40 -9.59
CA LEU A 90 2.60 -7.57 -9.05
C LEU A 90 2.47 -6.94 -7.64
N ALA A 91 3.48 -7.09 -6.79
CA ALA A 91 3.51 -6.45 -5.47
C ALA A 91 3.51 -4.91 -5.55
N LYS A 92 4.12 -4.32 -6.59
CA LYS A 92 4.03 -2.87 -6.87
C LYS A 92 2.60 -2.47 -7.23
N GLU A 93 1.96 -3.21 -8.14
CA GLU A 93 0.58 -2.97 -8.56
C GLU A 93 -0.43 -3.13 -7.41
N MET A 94 -0.17 -4.05 -6.48
CA MET A 94 -0.98 -4.27 -5.27
C MET A 94 -0.71 -3.25 -4.15
N GLY A 95 0.28 -2.36 -4.32
CA GLY A 95 0.67 -1.35 -3.32
C GLY A 95 1.37 -1.94 -2.08
N LEU A 96 1.95 -3.14 -2.18
CA LEU A 96 2.63 -3.81 -1.05
C LEU A 96 4.06 -3.34 -0.82
N ILE A 97 4.71 -2.90 -1.90
CA ILE A 97 6.05 -2.35 -1.85
C ILE A 97 6.04 -0.92 -2.35
N GLN A 98 6.89 -0.09 -1.76
CA GLN A 98 7.06 1.28 -2.22
C GLN A 98 7.52 1.24 -3.67
N LEU A 99 6.90 2.07 -4.49
CA LEU A 99 7.45 2.41 -5.78
C LEU A 99 8.76 3.15 -5.49
N ASP A 100 9.85 2.76 -6.15
CA ASP A 100 11.09 3.53 -6.15
C ASP A 100 10.79 4.87 -6.84
N MET A 101 10.17 5.77 -6.11
CA MET A 101 9.94 7.14 -6.50
C MET A 101 11.13 7.88 -5.92
N ASP A 102 12.05 8.29 -6.76
CA ASP A 102 13.14 9.15 -6.33
C ASP A 102 12.50 10.36 -5.61
N ASP A 103 12.80 10.51 -4.32
CA ASP A 103 12.33 11.61 -3.45
C ASP A 103 12.68 13.02 -4.02
N GLU A 104 13.43 13.08 -5.13
CA GLU A 104 13.93 14.29 -5.78
C GLU A 104 12.93 14.97 -6.73
N ASP A 105 11.84 14.29 -7.16
CA ASP A 105 10.86 14.84 -8.10
C ASP A 105 9.55 15.30 -7.45
N ILE A 106 9.59 15.65 -6.16
CA ILE A 106 8.53 16.44 -5.52
C ILE A 106 8.87 17.93 -5.72
N PRO A 107 8.34 18.63 -6.73
CA PRO A 107 8.40 20.08 -6.79
C PRO A 107 7.61 20.63 -5.61
N ASN A 108 8.32 20.96 -4.54
CA ASN A 108 7.80 21.78 -3.46
C ASN A 108 7.71 23.21 -4.00
N ASP A 109 6.50 23.75 -4.17
CA ASP A 109 6.24 25.17 -4.44
C ASP A 109 5.56 25.81 -3.22
#